data_AF-A0A1W7CX98-F1
#
_entry.id   AF-A0A1W7CX98-F1
#
_cell.length_a   1.000
_cell.length_b   1.000
_cell.length_c   1.000
_cell.angle_alpha   90.00
_cell.angle_beta   90.00
_cell.angle_gamma   90.00
#
_symmetry.space_group_name_H-M   'P 1'
#
loop_
_entity.id
_entity.type
_entity.pdbx_description
1 polymer ?
#
loop_
_entity_poly.entity_id
_entity_poly.type
_entity_poly.pdbx_seq_one_letter_code
_entity_poly.pdbx_strand_id
1 'polypeptide(L)'
;MLVPAGLGTLALACAAGSWLFGDGDAIALRSLVAVTAAAALVAAALLRRWDLAAGRQVARERAAKAGLAWQVEERQAELEEAQEQIAAFEEKARAKRAELARLRSEHAALLRRYATAESERAKALEGRRQLAIEAAAPARELATGAADHRTAGGAPTPLTYRQAHEALGALARSAARQREKQDAQEARGARVAQKAREAQEKGGARGRSPQPPAAPPRPRPSGGFDFFGTGTGTGTAGRGEGRRPAVPEQPAGGSGDRA
;
A
#
# COMPACT_ATOMS: atom_id res chain seq x y z
N MET A 1 40.58 -20.16 39.67
CA MET A 1 40.37 -21.51 40.25
C MET A 1 41.47 -21.95 41.24
N LEU A 2 42.32 -21.05 41.79
CA LEU A 2 43.42 -21.46 42.70
C LEU A 2 43.12 -21.25 44.21
N VAL A 3 42.03 -20.56 44.57
CA VAL A 3 41.73 -20.21 45.98
C VAL A 3 41.47 -21.44 46.88
N PRO A 4 40.82 -22.54 46.43
CA PRO A 4 40.62 -23.72 47.27
C PRO A 4 41.92 -24.47 47.59
N ALA A 5 42.90 -24.44 46.68
CA ALA A 5 44.15 -25.19 46.83
C ALA A 5 45.05 -24.60 47.93
N GLY A 6 45.03 -23.27 48.13
CA GLY A 6 45.84 -22.61 49.16
C GLY A 6 45.37 -22.85 50.60
N LEU A 7 44.08 -23.12 50.82
CA LEU A 7 43.56 -23.48 52.14
C LEU A 7 43.96 -24.91 52.53
N GLY A 8 44.03 -25.82 51.55
CA GLY A 8 44.49 -27.20 51.75
C GLY A 8 45.97 -27.26 52.16
N THR A 9 46.83 -26.44 51.56
CA THR A 9 48.27 -26.42 51.89
C THR A 9 48.53 -25.87 53.29
N LEU A 10 47.75 -24.87 53.73
CA LEU A 10 47.86 -24.34 55.09
C LEU A 10 47.36 -25.33 56.16
N ALA A 11 46.26 -26.03 55.89
CA ALA A 11 45.74 -27.08 56.78
C ALA A 11 46.73 -28.26 56.88
N LEU A 12 47.34 -28.67 55.76
CA LEU A 12 48.39 -29.70 55.74
C LEU A 12 49.64 -29.25 56.49
N ALA A 13 50.04 -27.98 56.39
CA ALA A 13 51.18 -27.45 57.13
C ALA A 13 50.93 -27.42 58.65
N CYS A 14 49.69 -27.12 59.10
CA CYS A 14 49.33 -27.14 60.52
C CYS A 14 49.23 -28.57 61.07
N ALA A 15 48.69 -29.50 60.29
CA ALA A 15 48.66 -30.92 60.64
C ALA A 15 50.09 -31.50 60.74
N ALA A 16 50.97 -31.17 59.79
CA ALA A 16 52.38 -31.57 59.82
C ALA A 16 53.14 -30.95 61.01
N GLY A 17 52.86 -29.69 61.35
CA GLY A 17 53.44 -29.03 62.53
C GLY A 17 53.02 -29.66 63.86
N SER A 18 51.76 -30.13 63.96
CA SER A 18 51.25 -30.79 65.17
C SER A 18 51.92 -32.13 65.48
N TRP A 19 52.42 -32.83 64.45
CA TRP A 19 53.13 -34.10 64.59
C TRP A 19 54.59 -33.96 65.00
N LEU A 20 55.19 -32.76 64.85
CA LEU A 20 56.62 -32.55 65.04
C LEU A 20 57.02 -32.09 66.46
N PHE A 21 56.06 -31.61 67.27
CA PHE A 21 56.32 -30.94 68.56
C PHE A 21 55.51 -31.54 69.73
N GLY A 22 55.29 -32.85 69.73
CA GLY A 22 54.43 -33.57 70.67
C GLY A 22 54.77 -33.48 72.16
N ASP A 23 55.93 -32.93 72.56
CA ASP A 23 56.33 -32.84 73.96
C ASP A 23 56.91 -31.44 74.30
N GLY A 24 56.16 -30.62 75.04
CA GLY A 24 56.70 -29.66 76.01
C GLY A 24 56.86 -28.16 75.69
N ASP A 25 56.89 -27.71 74.42
CA ASP A 25 57.28 -26.31 74.12
C ASP A 25 56.13 -25.38 73.70
N ALA A 26 55.66 -24.56 74.66
CA ALA A 26 54.63 -23.54 74.44
C ALA A 26 54.98 -22.50 73.36
N ILE A 27 56.27 -22.33 73.06
CA ILE A 27 56.77 -21.40 72.03
C ILE A 27 56.41 -21.92 70.62
N ALA A 28 56.46 -23.23 70.39
CA ALA A 28 56.14 -23.84 69.09
C ALA A 28 54.63 -23.75 68.77
N LEU A 29 53.76 -23.92 69.76
CA LEU A 29 52.32 -23.74 69.59
C LEU A 29 51.98 -22.28 69.28
N ARG A 30 52.64 -21.32 69.92
CA ARG A 30 52.42 -19.88 69.66
C ARG A 30 52.90 -19.45 68.28
N SER A 31 54.03 -19.97 67.80
CA SER A 31 54.50 -19.66 66.44
C SER A 31 53.58 -20.24 65.37
N LEU A 32 53.05 -21.46 65.59
CA LEU A 32 52.07 -22.06 64.68
C LEU A 32 50.78 -21.24 64.60
N VAL A 33 50.24 -20.82 65.75
CA VAL A 33 49.07 -19.93 65.79
C VAL A 33 49.35 -18.61 65.07
N ALA A 34 50.53 -18.00 65.28
CA ALA A 34 50.91 -16.79 64.56
C ALA A 34 50.95 -16.98 63.03
N VAL A 35 51.48 -18.12 62.55
CA VAL A 35 51.50 -18.47 61.12
C VAL A 35 50.07 -18.65 60.57
N THR A 36 49.19 -19.33 61.31
CA THR A 36 47.78 -19.50 60.90
C THR A 36 47.04 -18.17 60.82
N ALA A 37 47.25 -17.27 61.79
CA ALA A 37 46.66 -15.94 61.80
C ALA A 37 47.18 -15.08 60.64
N ALA A 38 48.49 -15.12 60.36
CA ALA A 38 49.08 -14.43 59.22
C ALA A 38 48.50 -14.94 57.88
N ALA A 39 48.35 -16.25 57.73
CA ALA A 39 47.77 -16.83 56.53
C ALA A 39 46.28 -16.49 56.36
N ALA A 40 45.51 -16.45 57.45
CA ALA A 40 44.12 -15.98 57.44
C ALA A 40 44.01 -14.52 57.01
N LEU A 41 44.90 -13.64 57.50
CA LEU A 41 44.96 -12.23 57.08
C LEU A 41 45.31 -12.09 55.59
N VAL A 42 46.25 -12.88 55.07
CA VAL A 42 46.60 -12.88 53.65
C VAL A 42 45.45 -13.38 52.78
N ALA A 43 44.75 -14.45 53.20
CA ALA A 43 43.59 -14.95 52.49
C ALA A 43 42.44 -13.92 52.47
N ALA A 44 42.19 -13.26 53.61
CA ALA A 44 41.19 -12.19 53.70
C ALA A 44 41.56 -10.98 52.83
N ALA A 45 42.83 -10.56 52.83
CA ALA A 45 43.30 -9.47 51.98
C ALA A 45 43.19 -9.80 50.50
N LEU A 46 43.50 -11.05 50.13
CA LEU A 46 43.38 -11.52 48.76
C LEU A 46 41.91 -11.48 48.33
N LEU A 47 40.99 -12.07 49.11
CA LEU A 47 39.55 -12.07 48.81
C LEU A 47 39.02 -10.65 48.63
N ARG A 48 39.41 -9.73 49.53
CA ARG A 48 39.03 -8.32 49.43
C ARG A 48 39.58 -7.65 48.17
N ARG A 49 40.78 -8.02 47.72
CA ARG A 49 41.34 -7.54 46.44
C ARG A 49 40.56 -8.09 45.24
N TRP A 50 40.10 -9.34 45.29
CA TRP A 50 39.25 -9.94 44.25
C TRP A 50 37.89 -9.27 44.18
N ASP A 51 37.25 -9.00 45.32
CA ASP A 51 35.95 -8.31 45.37
C ASP A 51 36.04 -6.91 44.76
N LEU A 52 37.09 -6.15 45.07
CA LEU A 52 37.33 -4.83 44.49
C LEU A 52 37.70 -4.90 43.00
N ALA A 53 38.39 -5.94 42.54
CA ALA A 53 38.70 -6.14 41.13
C ALA A 53 37.44 -6.50 40.32
N ALA A 54 36.60 -7.39 40.85
CA ALA A 54 35.34 -7.79 40.22
C ALA A 54 34.36 -6.61 40.12
N GLY A 55 34.23 -5.80 41.18
CA GLY A 55 33.40 -4.60 41.17
C GLY A 55 33.85 -3.58 40.10
N ARG A 56 35.17 -3.37 39.98
CA ARG A 56 35.75 -2.51 38.93
C ARG A 56 35.50 -3.04 37.53
N GLN A 57 35.59 -4.36 37.34
CA GLN A 57 35.36 -4.98 36.04
C GLN A 57 33.89 -4.83 35.59
N VAL A 58 32.94 -5.11 36.48
CA VAL A 58 31.51 -4.95 36.18
C VAL A 58 31.16 -3.48 35.93
N ALA A 59 31.76 -2.55 36.68
CA ALA A 59 31.58 -1.11 36.43
C ALA A 59 32.08 -0.71 35.04
N ARG A 60 33.26 -1.21 34.61
CA ARG A 60 33.80 -0.98 33.26
C ARG A 60 32.92 -1.57 32.18
N GLU A 61 32.42 -2.79 32.35
CA GLU A 61 31.51 -3.41 31.38
C GLU A 61 30.18 -2.70 31.28
N ARG A 62 29.62 -2.21 32.40
CA ARG A 62 28.42 -1.38 32.39
C ARG A 62 28.65 -0.06 31.69
N ALA A 63 29.77 0.61 31.96
CA ALA A 63 30.15 1.84 31.26
C ALA A 63 30.33 1.60 29.74
N ALA A 64 30.97 0.49 29.37
CA ALA A 64 31.11 0.09 27.97
C ALA A 64 29.75 -0.20 27.31
N LYS A 65 28.86 -0.93 27.99
CA LYS A 65 27.49 -1.21 27.50
C LYS A 65 26.66 0.07 27.35
N ALA A 66 26.78 1.01 28.26
CA ALA A 66 26.12 2.31 28.15
C ALA A 66 26.62 3.10 26.93
N GLY A 67 27.92 3.09 26.67
CA GLY A 67 28.50 3.70 25.46
C GLY A 67 28.01 3.03 24.17
N LEU A 68 27.88 1.70 24.16
CA LEU A 68 27.34 0.96 23.01
C LEU A 68 25.85 1.22 22.79
N ALA A 69 25.06 1.36 23.85
CA ALA A 69 23.64 1.67 23.73
C ALA A 69 23.43 3.01 22.98
N TRP A 70 24.21 4.03 23.34
CA TRP A 70 24.16 5.32 22.64
C TRP A 70 24.56 5.21 21.16
N GLN A 71 25.60 4.42 20.85
CA GLN A 71 26.01 4.19 19.46
C GLN A 71 24.94 3.43 18.66
N VAL A 72 24.23 2.49 19.28
CA VAL A 72 23.14 1.75 18.63
C VAL A 72 21.95 2.66 18.38
N GLU A 73 21.62 3.55 19.32
CA GLU A 73 20.56 4.56 19.15
C GLU A 73 20.88 5.49 17.97
N GLU A 74 22.13 5.95 17.84
CA GLU A 74 22.55 6.78 16.71
C GLU A 74 22.45 6.01 15.37
N ARG A 75 22.96 4.77 15.32
CA ARG A 75 22.85 3.93 14.11
C ARG A 75 21.39 3.61 13.77
N GLN A 76 20.53 3.47 14.77
CA GLN A 76 19.11 3.26 14.56
C GLN A 76 18.45 4.50 13.94
N ALA A 77 18.80 5.70 14.42
CA ALA A 77 18.34 6.95 13.82
C ALA A 77 18.82 7.09 12.36
N GLU A 78 20.09 6.79 12.07
CA GLU A 78 20.62 6.80 10.70
C GLU A 78 19.89 5.80 9.78
N LEU A 79 19.52 4.62 10.29
CA LEU A 79 18.76 3.62 9.53
C LEU A 79 17.33 4.07 9.26
N GLU A 80 16.68 4.71 10.23
CA GLU A 80 15.34 5.26 10.06
C GLU A 80 15.34 6.38 9.00
N GLU A 81 16.31 7.30 9.04
CA GLU A 81 16.49 8.33 8.02
C GLU A 81 16.73 7.73 6.62
N ALA A 82 17.55 6.69 6.51
CA ALA A 82 17.79 6.00 5.25
C ALA A 82 16.52 5.32 4.71
N GLN A 83 15.73 4.70 5.58
CA GLN A 83 14.46 4.08 5.21
C GLN A 83 13.43 5.10 4.74
N GLU A 84 13.34 6.27 5.38
CA GLU A 84 12.49 7.37 4.95
C GLU A 84 12.88 7.88 3.56
N GLN A 85 14.18 8.01 3.29
CA GLN A 85 14.67 8.41 1.96
C GLN A 85 14.31 7.37 0.89
N ILE A 86 14.52 6.08 1.17
CA ILE A 86 14.15 5.00 0.25
C ILE A 86 12.63 5.05 -0.03
N ALA A 87 11.80 5.18 1.00
CA ALA A 87 10.35 5.29 0.85
C ALA A 87 9.95 6.48 -0.04
N ALA A 88 10.55 7.66 0.17
CA ALA A 88 10.31 8.85 -0.64
C ALA A 88 10.70 8.64 -2.12
N PHE A 89 11.83 7.97 -2.40
CA PHE A 89 12.22 7.65 -3.77
C PHE A 89 11.33 6.58 -4.41
N GLU A 90 10.87 5.59 -3.65
CA GLU A 90 9.91 4.60 -4.13
C GLU A 90 8.58 5.24 -4.51
N GLU A 91 8.07 6.17 -3.70
CA GLU A 91 6.84 6.91 -4.01
C GLU A 91 6.99 7.73 -5.29
N LYS A 92 8.11 8.46 -5.44
CA LYS A 92 8.44 9.18 -6.68
C LYS A 92 8.50 8.23 -7.88
N ALA A 93 9.13 7.07 -7.73
CA ALA A 93 9.20 6.07 -8.80
C ALA A 93 7.81 5.51 -9.15
N ARG A 94 6.96 5.23 -8.16
CA ARG A 94 5.57 4.79 -8.36
C ARG A 94 4.74 5.87 -9.06
N ALA A 95 4.88 7.14 -8.66
CA ALA A 95 4.23 8.28 -9.30
C ALA A 95 4.65 8.41 -10.77
N LYS A 96 5.95 8.33 -11.07
CA LYS A 96 6.46 8.39 -12.45
C LYS A 96 5.99 7.21 -13.31
N ARG A 97 5.90 6.01 -12.74
CA ARG A 97 5.32 4.85 -13.44
C ARG A 97 3.84 5.07 -13.76
N ALA A 98 3.08 5.66 -12.85
CA ALA A 98 1.67 6.00 -13.06
C ALA A 98 1.51 7.09 -14.13
N GLU A 99 2.33 8.14 -14.10
CA GLU A 99 2.37 9.18 -15.13
C GLU A 99 2.68 8.59 -16.52
N LEU A 100 3.69 7.72 -16.64
CA LEU A 100 4.01 7.06 -17.91
C LEU A 100 2.86 6.19 -18.43
N ALA A 101 2.17 5.45 -17.55
CA ALA A 101 1.00 4.69 -17.94
C ALA A 101 -0.13 5.60 -18.44
N ARG A 102 -0.36 6.73 -17.76
CA ARG A 102 -1.31 7.75 -18.17
C ARG A 102 -0.95 8.34 -19.54
N LEU A 103 0.29 8.79 -19.75
CA LEU A 103 0.74 9.35 -21.04
C LEU A 103 0.60 8.34 -22.18
N ARG A 104 0.92 7.07 -21.95
CA ARG A 104 0.72 6.01 -22.95
C ARG A 104 -0.75 5.83 -23.30
N SER A 105 -1.64 5.90 -22.31
CA SER A 105 -3.09 5.81 -22.55
C SER A 105 -3.64 7.03 -23.29
N GLU A 106 -3.15 8.23 -22.97
CA GLU A 106 -3.50 9.47 -23.67
C GLU A 106 -3.01 9.45 -25.11
N HIS A 107 -1.79 8.96 -25.35
CA HIS A 107 -1.24 8.79 -26.69
C HIS A 107 -2.04 7.79 -27.52
N ALA A 108 -2.40 6.65 -26.94
CA ALA A 108 -3.26 5.67 -27.62
C ALA A 108 -4.65 6.25 -27.93
N ALA A 109 -5.21 7.07 -27.04
CA ALA A 109 -6.47 7.76 -27.28
C ALA A 109 -6.36 8.79 -28.42
N LEU A 110 -5.26 9.55 -28.48
CA LEU A 110 -4.98 10.50 -29.56
C LEU A 110 -4.86 9.79 -30.92
N LEU A 111 -4.13 8.66 -30.98
CA LEU A 111 -4.00 7.88 -32.22
C LEU A 111 -5.35 7.35 -32.71
N ARG A 112 -6.20 6.85 -31.80
CA ARG A 112 -7.56 6.40 -32.17
C ARG A 112 -8.39 7.56 -32.71
N ARG A 113 -8.37 8.72 -32.05
CA ARG A 113 -9.11 9.93 -32.50
C ARG A 113 -8.61 10.42 -33.86
N TYR A 114 -7.29 10.42 -34.07
CA TYR A 114 -6.71 10.79 -35.35
C TYR A 114 -7.06 9.79 -36.45
N ALA A 115 -6.95 8.49 -36.19
CA ALA A 115 -7.33 7.45 -37.14
C ALA A 115 -8.83 7.52 -37.50
N THR A 116 -9.71 7.81 -36.53
CA THR A 116 -11.13 8.05 -36.81
C THR A 116 -11.31 9.31 -37.64
N ALA A 117 -10.63 10.41 -37.32
CA ALA A 117 -10.74 11.66 -38.07
C ALA A 117 -10.28 11.46 -39.53
N GLU A 118 -9.20 10.71 -39.76
CA GLU A 118 -8.71 10.42 -41.10
C GLU A 118 -9.64 9.47 -41.87
N SER A 119 -10.23 8.48 -41.19
CA SER A 119 -11.25 7.60 -41.79
C SER A 119 -12.51 8.38 -42.18
N GLU A 120 -12.96 9.31 -41.34
CA GLU A 120 -14.12 10.17 -41.65
C GLU A 120 -13.81 11.13 -42.80
N ARG A 121 -12.59 11.65 -42.90
CA ARG A 121 -12.14 12.45 -44.06
C ARG A 121 -12.18 11.62 -45.35
N ALA A 122 -11.66 10.39 -45.32
CA ALA A 122 -11.70 9.49 -46.47
C ALA A 122 -13.15 9.19 -46.91
N LYS A 123 -14.02 8.83 -45.97
CA LYS A 123 -15.45 8.61 -46.24
C LYS A 123 -16.14 9.83 -46.82
N ALA A 124 -15.83 11.04 -46.32
CA ALA A 124 -16.38 12.27 -46.87
C ALA A 124 -15.95 12.50 -48.33
N LEU A 125 -14.71 12.16 -48.68
CA LEU A 125 -14.21 12.24 -50.06
C LEU A 125 -14.85 11.16 -50.96
N GLU A 126 -15.01 9.93 -50.46
CA GLU A 126 -15.70 8.86 -51.19
C GLU A 126 -17.18 9.17 -51.40
N GLY A 127 -17.85 9.73 -50.40
CA GLY A 127 -19.23 10.20 -50.52
C GLY A 127 -19.37 11.28 -51.58
N ARG A 128 -18.45 12.26 -51.63
CA ARG A 128 -18.42 13.27 -52.71
C ARG A 128 -18.19 12.64 -54.09
N ARG A 129 -17.32 11.62 -54.19
CA ARG A 129 -17.09 10.89 -55.45
C ARG A 129 -18.32 10.14 -55.91
N GLN A 130 -19.01 9.44 -55.01
CA GLN A 130 -20.26 8.73 -55.32
C GLN A 130 -21.34 9.69 -55.80
N LEU A 131 -21.54 10.81 -55.10
CA LEU A 131 -22.50 11.84 -55.51
C LEU A 131 -22.16 12.43 -56.89
N ALA A 132 -20.87 12.62 -57.20
CA ALA A 132 -20.45 13.08 -58.52
C ALA A 132 -20.76 12.04 -59.62
N ILE A 133 -20.55 10.75 -59.35
CA ILE A 133 -20.89 9.66 -60.28
C ILE A 133 -22.40 9.58 -60.49
N GLU A 134 -23.19 9.66 -59.41
CA GLU A 134 -24.66 9.63 -59.48
C GLU A 134 -25.23 10.84 -60.23
N ALA A 135 -24.67 12.03 -60.02
CA ALA A 135 -25.06 13.23 -60.75
C ALA A 135 -24.64 13.19 -62.23
N ALA A 136 -23.55 12.49 -62.56
CA ALA A 136 -23.09 12.29 -63.93
C ALA A 136 -23.83 11.15 -64.65
N ALA A 137 -24.53 10.27 -63.93
CA ALA A 137 -25.37 9.24 -64.53
C ALA A 137 -26.59 9.91 -65.20
N PRO A 138 -26.99 9.45 -66.41
CA PRO A 138 -28.16 10.00 -67.08
C PRO A 138 -29.37 9.81 -66.16
N ALA A 139 -30.14 10.91 -65.95
CA ALA A 139 -31.29 10.92 -65.06
C ALA A 139 -32.18 9.71 -65.39
N ARG A 140 -32.27 8.78 -64.43
CA ARG A 140 -33.13 7.62 -64.57
C ARG A 140 -34.54 8.15 -64.72
N GLU A 141 -35.07 8.11 -65.94
CA GLU A 141 -36.44 8.50 -66.23
C GLU A 141 -37.31 7.78 -65.23
N LEU A 142 -37.89 8.53 -64.30
CA LEU A 142 -38.97 8.03 -63.47
C LEU A 142 -40.03 7.63 -64.50
N ALA A 143 -40.19 6.32 -64.70
CA ALA A 143 -41.23 5.79 -65.58
C ALA A 143 -42.58 6.10 -64.94
N THR A 144 -43.00 7.37 -65.05
CA THR A 144 -44.31 7.88 -64.68
C THR A 144 -45.41 7.22 -65.52
N GLY A 145 -45.05 6.51 -66.59
CA GLY A 145 -45.99 5.80 -67.45
C GLY A 145 -46.22 4.32 -67.13
N ALA A 146 -45.29 3.61 -66.48
CA ALA A 146 -45.37 2.14 -66.42
C ALA A 146 -45.96 1.58 -65.12
N ALA A 147 -45.96 2.35 -64.03
CA ALA A 147 -46.45 1.91 -62.71
C ALA A 147 -47.50 2.84 -62.09
N ASP A 148 -47.88 3.93 -62.77
CA ASP A 148 -48.86 4.88 -62.24
C ASP A 148 -50.28 4.42 -62.60
N HIS A 149 -50.85 3.53 -61.78
CA HIS A 149 -52.23 3.05 -61.94
C HIS A 149 -53.25 4.09 -61.46
N ARG A 150 -53.03 5.37 -61.75
CA ARG A 150 -53.96 6.47 -61.46
C ARG A 150 -54.77 6.79 -62.71
N THR A 151 -56.03 7.17 -62.52
CA THR A 151 -56.90 7.65 -63.60
C THR A 151 -56.35 8.96 -64.16
N ALA A 152 -56.74 9.37 -65.37
CA ALA A 152 -56.27 10.61 -66.01
C ALA A 152 -56.48 11.89 -65.15
N GLY A 153 -57.41 11.87 -64.18
CA GLY A 153 -57.61 12.93 -63.18
C GLY A 153 -56.81 12.77 -61.87
N GLY A 154 -55.83 11.88 -61.81
CA GLY A 154 -54.98 11.63 -60.63
C GLY A 154 -55.62 10.75 -59.54
N ALA A 155 -56.86 10.29 -59.72
CA ALA A 155 -57.54 9.44 -58.77
C ALA A 155 -56.91 8.02 -58.72
N PRO A 156 -56.75 7.40 -57.54
CA PRO A 156 -56.30 6.00 -57.45
C PRO A 156 -57.32 5.05 -58.09
N THR A 157 -56.88 4.12 -58.95
CA THR A 157 -57.73 3.05 -59.48
C THR A 157 -57.85 1.87 -58.49
N PRO A 158 -58.81 0.94 -58.69
CA PRO A 158 -58.92 -0.26 -57.86
C PRO A 158 -57.64 -1.13 -57.85
N LEU A 159 -56.87 -1.13 -58.95
CA LEU A 159 -55.59 -1.84 -59.04
C LEU A 159 -54.52 -1.22 -58.12
N THR A 160 -54.48 0.11 -57.98
CA THR A 160 -53.59 0.77 -57.01
C THR A 160 -53.89 0.35 -55.57
N TYR A 161 -55.17 0.26 -55.19
CA TYR A 161 -55.54 -0.19 -53.84
C TYR A 161 -55.14 -1.64 -53.58
N ARG A 162 -55.29 -2.52 -54.58
CA ARG A 162 -54.86 -3.92 -54.48
C ARG A 162 -53.35 -4.04 -54.32
N GLN A 163 -52.57 -3.35 -55.15
CA GLN A 163 -51.11 -3.33 -55.02
C GLN A 163 -50.66 -2.74 -53.69
N ALA A 164 -51.29 -1.65 -53.23
CA ALA A 164 -51.00 -1.07 -51.92
C ALA A 164 -51.25 -2.09 -50.79
N HIS A 165 -52.35 -2.84 -50.85
CA HIS A 165 -52.64 -3.89 -49.90
C HIS A 165 -51.62 -5.04 -49.93
N GLU A 166 -51.20 -5.48 -51.13
CA GLU A 166 -50.16 -6.49 -51.29
C GLU A 166 -48.80 -6.01 -50.75
N ALA A 167 -48.46 -4.74 -50.97
CA ALA A 167 -47.26 -4.10 -50.44
C ALA A 167 -47.27 -4.00 -48.91
N LEU A 168 -48.40 -3.59 -48.31
CA LEU A 168 -48.57 -3.58 -46.85
C LEU A 168 -48.45 -4.99 -46.27
N GLY A 169 -49.00 -6.00 -46.94
CA GLY A 169 -48.83 -7.41 -46.56
C GLY A 169 -47.38 -7.86 -46.65
N ALA A 170 -46.64 -7.47 -47.68
CA ALA A 170 -45.21 -7.77 -47.81
C ALA A 170 -44.38 -7.08 -46.73
N LEU A 171 -44.72 -5.83 -46.39
CA LEU A 171 -44.08 -5.07 -45.32
C LEU A 171 -44.29 -5.74 -43.97
N ALA A 172 -45.53 -6.13 -43.63
CA ALA A 172 -45.83 -6.85 -42.39
C ALA A 172 -45.03 -8.16 -42.27
N ARG A 173 -44.93 -8.94 -43.37
CA ARG A 173 -44.10 -10.15 -43.41
C ARG A 173 -42.61 -9.86 -43.24
N SER A 174 -42.13 -8.74 -43.79
CA SER A 174 -40.73 -8.34 -43.64
C SER A 174 -40.40 -7.88 -42.21
N ALA A 175 -41.33 -7.18 -41.55
CA ALA A 175 -41.21 -6.75 -40.16
C ALA A 175 -41.20 -7.96 -39.22
N ALA A 176 -42.05 -8.97 -39.45
CA ALA A 176 -42.02 -10.22 -38.70
C ALA A 176 -40.64 -10.93 -38.81
N ARG A 177 -40.11 -11.05 -40.03
CA ARG A 177 -38.76 -11.62 -40.25
C ARG A 177 -37.64 -10.81 -39.58
N GLN A 178 -37.79 -9.49 -39.46
CA GLN A 178 -36.82 -8.66 -38.75
C GLN A 178 -36.86 -8.89 -37.24
N ARG A 179 -38.07 -9.01 -36.66
CA ARG A 179 -38.24 -9.34 -35.23
C ARG A 179 -37.66 -10.71 -34.90
N GLU A 180 -37.97 -11.73 -35.69
CA GLU A 180 -37.39 -13.07 -35.52
C GLU A 180 -35.85 -13.07 -35.56
N LYS A 181 -35.26 -12.24 -36.42
CA LYS A 181 -33.79 -12.06 -36.47
C LYS A 181 -33.25 -11.36 -35.23
N GLN A 182 -33.94 -10.36 -34.70
CA GLN A 182 -33.56 -9.66 -33.47
C GLN A 182 -33.65 -10.59 -32.26
N ASP A 183 -34.76 -11.32 -32.12
CA ASP A 183 -34.96 -12.30 -31.05
C ASP A 183 -33.91 -13.42 -31.11
N ALA A 184 -33.57 -13.89 -32.31
CA ALA A 184 -32.51 -14.88 -32.50
C ALA A 184 -31.11 -14.34 -32.14
N GLN A 185 -30.85 -13.04 -32.38
CA GLN A 185 -29.60 -12.40 -31.97
C GLN A 185 -29.54 -12.20 -30.45
N GLU A 186 -30.65 -11.81 -29.83
CA GLU A 186 -30.75 -11.63 -28.38
C GLU A 186 -30.61 -12.98 -27.66
N ALA A 187 -31.27 -14.03 -28.13
CA ALA A 187 -31.12 -15.38 -27.61
C ALA A 187 -29.69 -15.92 -27.76
N ARG A 188 -28.99 -15.59 -28.87
CA ARG A 188 -27.56 -15.90 -29.05
C ARG A 188 -26.71 -15.13 -28.05
N GLY A 189 -26.97 -13.84 -27.83
CA GLY A 189 -26.31 -13.03 -26.82
C GLY A 189 -26.49 -13.57 -25.40
N ALA A 190 -27.73 -13.95 -25.04
CA ALA A 190 -28.05 -14.55 -23.74
C ALA A 190 -27.35 -15.89 -23.52
N ARG A 191 -27.29 -16.76 -24.54
CA ARG A 191 -26.54 -18.04 -24.46
C ARG A 191 -25.03 -17.83 -24.29
N VAL A 192 -24.46 -16.82 -24.94
CA VAL A 192 -23.05 -16.45 -24.77
C VAL A 192 -22.80 -15.92 -23.36
N ALA A 193 -23.69 -15.07 -22.85
CA ALA A 193 -23.61 -14.55 -21.49
C ALA A 193 -23.77 -15.66 -20.43
N GLN A 194 -24.67 -16.61 -20.64
CA GLN A 194 -24.85 -17.77 -19.76
C GLN A 194 -23.61 -18.66 -19.76
N LYS A 195 -23.04 -18.98 -20.93
CA LYS A 195 -21.78 -19.73 -21.03
C LYS A 195 -20.62 -19.02 -20.33
N ALA A 196 -20.57 -17.68 -20.38
CA ALA A 196 -19.56 -16.90 -19.66
C ALA A 196 -19.75 -16.99 -18.13
N ARG A 197 -20.99 -16.96 -17.62
CA ARG A 197 -21.30 -17.15 -16.19
C ARG A 197 -20.96 -18.57 -15.71
N GLU A 198 -21.34 -19.59 -16.48
CA GLU A 198 -21.01 -20.99 -16.16
C GLU A 198 -19.50 -21.25 -16.18
N ALA A 199 -18.75 -20.60 -17.07
CA ALA A 199 -17.28 -20.66 -17.07
C ALA A 199 -16.66 -19.97 -15.84
N GLN A 200 -17.28 -18.88 -15.36
CA GLN A 200 -16.86 -18.19 -14.14
C GLN A 200 -17.16 -19.02 -12.88
N GLU A 201 -18.31 -19.70 -12.81
CA GLU A 201 -18.67 -20.60 -11.71
C GLU A 201 -17.81 -21.87 -11.68
N LYS A 202 -17.55 -22.50 -12.84
CA LYS A 202 -16.64 -23.66 -12.93
C LYS A 202 -15.18 -23.30 -12.66
N GLY A 203 -14.79 -22.04 -12.87
CA GLY A 203 -13.50 -21.48 -12.43
C GLY A 203 -13.40 -21.24 -10.92
N GLY A 204 -14.53 -21.21 -10.20
CA GLY A 204 -14.59 -20.97 -8.75
C GLY A 204 -14.29 -22.19 -7.86
N ALA A 205 -14.26 -23.41 -8.42
CA ALA A 205 -14.06 -24.65 -7.67
C ALA A 205 -12.60 -25.16 -7.63
N ARG A 206 -11.62 -24.36 -8.08
CA ARG A 206 -10.22 -24.51 -7.66
C ARG A 206 -9.90 -23.43 -6.64
N GLY A 207 -10.17 -23.75 -5.39
CA GLY A 207 -9.66 -23.03 -4.22
C GLY A 207 -8.13 -23.10 -4.16
N ARG A 208 -7.48 -22.26 -4.95
CA ARG A 208 -6.31 -21.46 -4.56
C ARG A 208 -6.20 -20.32 -5.58
N SER A 209 -7.02 -19.29 -5.38
CA SER A 209 -6.83 -18.03 -6.07
C SER A 209 -5.55 -17.38 -5.55
N PRO A 210 -4.61 -16.96 -6.41
CA PRO A 210 -3.60 -15.99 -6.04
C PRO A 210 -4.35 -14.73 -5.59
N GLN A 211 -4.03 -14.27 -4.38
CA GLN A 211 -4.48 -12.99 -3.88
C GLN A 211 -4.14 -11.90 -4.91
N PRO A 212 -5.12 -11.17 -5.48
CA PRO A 212 -4.79 -10.01 -6.29
C PRO A 212 -4.06 -9.01 -5.38
N PRO A 213 -2.96 -8.37 -5.84
CA PRO A 213 -2.32 -7.33 -5.05
C PRO A 213 -3.37 -6.27 -4.70
N ALA A 214 -3.44 -5.93 -3.42
CA ALA A 214 -4.34 -4.92 -2.90
C ALA A 214 -4.23 -3.66 -3.78
N ALA A 215 -5.35 -3.27 -4.38
CA ALA A 215 -5.42 -2.00 -5.09
C ALA A 215 -5.15 -0.87 -4.08
N PRO A 216 -4.24 0.07 -4.36
CA PRO A 216 -4.06 1.22 -3.50
C PRO A 216 -5.37 2.03 -3.41
N PRO A 217 -5.65 2.68 -2.27
CA PRO A 217 -6.85 3.49 -2.11
C PRO A 217 -6.90 4.56 -3.21
N ARG A 218 -8.05 4.66 -3.89
CA ARG A 218 -8.28 5.73 -4.86
C ARG A 218 -8.22 7.07 -4.11
N PRO A 219 -7.35 8.01 -4.48
CA PRO A 219 -7.43 9.36 -3.92
C PRO A 219 -8.75 9.98 -4.36
N ARG A 220 -9.54 10.42 -3.39
CA ARG A 220 -10.65 11.35 -3.65
C ARG A 220 -10.04 12.60 -4.29
N PRO A 221 -10.67 13.22 -5.29
CA PRO A 221 -10.22 14.53 -5.74
C PRO A 221 -10.53 15.54 -4.64
N SER A 222 -9.60 15.75 -3.70
CA SER A 222 -9.51 17.00 -2.96
C SER A 222 -8.91 18.03 -3.91
N GLY A 223 -9.75 18.48 -4.85
CA GLY A 223 -9.46 19.63 -5.69
C GLY A 223 -9.57 20.89 -4.87
N GLY A 224 -8.45 21.33 -4.31
CA GLY A 224 -8.22 22.69 -3.83
C GLY A 224 -6.88 23.14 -4.38
N PHE A 225 -6.88 23.68 -5.60
CA PHE A 225 -5.70 24.27 -6.22
C PHE A 225 -5.44 25.61 -5.51
N ASP A 226 -4.37 25.68 -4.72
CA ASP A 226 -3.94 26.90 -4.04
C ASP A 226 -2.73 27.48 -4.79
N PHE A 227 -3.00 28.30 -5.80
CA PHE A 227 -2.00 28.87 -6.72
C PHE A 227 -1.28 30.10 -6.16
N PHE A 228 -1.82 30.71 -5.11
CA PHE A 228 -1.27 31.89 -4.45
C PHE A 228 -1.36 31.68 -2.93
N GLY A 229 -0.39 30.96 -2.36
CA GLY A 229 -0.42 30.53 -0.97
C GLY A 229 -0.82 31.63 0.03
N THR A 230 -2.07 31.58 0.47
CA THR A 230 -2.62 32.23 1.68
C THR A 230 -4.01 31.65 1.97
N GLY A 231 -4.05 30.53 2.70
CA GLY A 231 -5.32 29.87 3.06
C GLY A 231 -5.26 29.22 4.43
N THR A 232 -5.34 30.02 5.48
CA THR A 232 -5.66 29.58 6.84
C THR A 232 -7.04 28.93 6.89
N GLY A 233 -7.17 27.90 7.74
CA GLY A 233 -8.24 26.91 7.66
C GLY A 233 -9.67 27.38 7.91
N THR A 234 -10.62 26.59 7.41
CA THR A 234 -11.99 26.52 7.91
C THR A 234 -12.35 25.04 8.16
N GLY A 235 -11.83 24.53 9.27
CA GLY A 235 -12.37 23.32 9.90
C GLY A 235 -13.64 23.68 10.65
N THR A 236 -14.79 23.40 10.04
CA THR A 236 -16.10 23.60 10.66
C THR A 236 -16.27 22.62 11.81
N ALA A 237 -16.51 23.19 12.98
CA ALA A 237 -16.82 22.53 14.22
C ALA A 237 -18.13 21.71 14.15
N GLY A 238 -18.13 20.57 14.83
CA GLY A 238 -19.33 19.82 15.17
C GLY A 238 -19.09 18.91 16.39
N ARG A 239 -19.32 19.48 17.59
CA ARG A 239 -19.99 18.88 18.78
C ARG A 239 -19.56 17.46 19.22
N GLY A 240 -19.13 17.13 20.45
CA GLY A 240 -19.04 17.76 21.76
C GLY A 240 -18.82 16.65 22.83
N GLU A 241 -18.73 17.06 24.10
CA GLU A 241 -18.47 16.25 25.33
C GLU A 241 -17.00 15.80 25.52
N GLY A 242 -16.33 16.04 26.64
CA GLY A 242 -16.74 16.65 27.91
C GLY A 242 -15.98 15.97 29.06
N ARG A 243 -14.87 16.55 29.53
CA ARG A 243 -14.43 16.45 30.95
C ARG A 243 -13.18 17.28 31.26
N ARG A 244 -13.33 18.20 32.21
CA ARG A 244 -12.24 18.85 32.96
C ARG A 244 -11.62 17.88 33.97
N PRO A 245 -10.38 18.14 34.41
CA PRO A 245 -10.18 18.61 35.79
C PRO A 245 -9.23 19.84 35.84
N ALA A 246 -9.62 20.93 36.50
CA ALA A 246 -9.35 21.28 37.90
C ALA A 246 -7.91 21.76 38.13
N VAL A 247 -7.72 23.09 38.09
CA VAL A 247 -6.55 23.79 38.63
C VAL A 247 -6.98 24.40 39.96
N PRO A 248 -6.26 24.18 41.07
CA PRO A 248 -6.52 24.86 42.31
C PRO A 248 -5.95 26.29 42.29
N GLU A 249 -6.82 27.17 42.73
CA GLU A 249 -6.65 28.57 43.07
C GLU A 249 -5.70 28.72 44.27
N GLN A 250 -4.77 29.69 44.23
CA GLN A 250 -4.29 30.35 45.44
C GLN A 250 -3.99 31.83 45.19
N PRO A 251 -4.28 32.72 46.16
CA PRO A 251 -4.59 34.12 45.89
C PRO A 251 -3.50 35.12 46.33
N ALA A 252 -3.56 36.28 45.68
CA ALA A 252 -3.40 37.63 46.22
C ALA A 252 -2.30 37.93 47.27
N GLY A 253 -1.25 38.62 46.79
CA GLY A 253 -0.65 39.78 47.45
C GLY A 253 -0.18 40.71 46.32
N GLY A 254 -0.52 41.99 46.22
CA GLY A 254 -0.94 42.94 47.23
C GLY A 254 0.12 44.04 47.32
N SER A 255 -0.20 45.23 46.80
CA SER A 255 0.55 46.51 46.85
C SER A 255 1.86 46.59 46.01
N GLY A 256 2.17 47.63 45.25
CA GLY A 256 1.65 49.00 45.21
C GLY A 256 2.84 49.98 45.25
N ASP A 257 2.76 51.05 44.45
CA ASP A 257 3.67 52.22 44.32
C ASP A 257 5.05 52.01 43.68
N ARG A 258 5.37 52.61 42.50
CA ARG A 258 5.55 54.04 42.14
C ARG A 258 6.79 54.69 42.76
N ALA A 259 7.85 54.80 41.96
CA ALA A 259 8.61 56.03 41.64
C ALA A 259 9.70 55.68 40.61
#